data_AF-A0A2V7VUH8-F1
#
_entry.id   AF-A0A2V7VUH8-F1
#
_cell.length_a   1.000
_cell.length_b   1.000
_cell.length_c   1.000
_cell.angle_alpha   90.00
_cell.angle_beta   90.00
_cell.angle_gamma   90.00
#
_symmetry.space_group_name_H-M   'P 1'
#
loop_
_entity.id
_entity.type
_entity.pdbx_description
1 polymer ?
#
loop_
_entity_poly.entity_id
_entity_poly.type
_entity_poly.pdbx_seq_one_letter_code
_entity_poly.pdbx_strand_id
1 'polypeptide(L)'
;MHIVDDAERHHAEQEWLNGGSALPLVSLLASRGMNVEASAVARVALARPECPDADKLEEMLDTLSETPEDWIELLDSFCIDPSLARWRELMQFVPPELIYLRQRSAIRHLRKRRVEGNLLFLCACEWGLTPDAIELVEEGLVRPETLIERAERAGGARTTYIGLAAEAAYLAGDFLGTVRLLRDSLQHESDWCSALPHIAFIRERASKSENDALDRAGIPAW
;
A
#
# COMPACT_ATOMS: atom_id res chain seq x y z
N MET A 1 -2.63 37.59 1.48
CA MET A 1 -1.61 37.24 0.47
C MET A 1 -0.36 36.83 1.23
N HIS A 2 -0.26 35.55 1.60
CA HIS A 2 0.79 34.99 2.45
C HIS A 2 1.99 34.58 1.58
N ILE A 3 3.02 35.43 1.50
CA ILE A 3 4.29 35.12 0.82
C ILE A 3 5.35 34.61 1.82
N VAL A 4 5.06 34.69 3.13
CA VAL A 4 5.97 34.26 4.21
C VAL A 4 5.90 32.74 4.47
N ASP A 5 4.92 32.04 3.89
CA ASP A 5 4.56 30.66 4.25
C ASP A 5 5.46 29.58 3.64
N ASP A 6 6.23 29.92 2.60
CA ASP A 6 6.98 28.94 1.80
C ASP A 6 8.43 28.73 2.27
N ALA A 7 9.04 29.72 2.92
CA ALA A 7 10.44 29.64 3.36
C ALA A 7 10.64 28.62 4.49
N GLU A 8 9.73 28.60 5.46
CA GLU A 8 9.75 27.65 6.58
C GLU A 8 9.52 26.22 6.10
N ARG A 9 8.54 26.03 5.20
CA ARG A 9 8.28 24.76 4.55
C ARG A 9 9.50 24.29 3.76
N HIS A 10 10.06 25.15 2.92
CA HIS A 10 11.24 24.83 2.12
C HIS A 10 12.43 24.45 2.99
N HIS A 11 12.64 25.16 4.11
CA HIS A 11 13.70 24.83 5.06
C HIS A 11 13.50 23.44 5.67
N ALA A 12 12.31 23.13 6.18
CA ALA A 12 12.01 21.82 6.75
C ALA A 12 12.10 20.69 5.71
N GLU A 13 11.69 20.94 4.46
CA GLU A 13 11.88 20.01 3.34
C GLU A 13 13.36 19.75 3.06
N GLN A 14 14.19 20.80 3.01
CA GLN A 14 15.63 20.65 2.78
C GLN A 14 16.32 19.86 3.90
N GLU A 15 15.98 20.12 5.17
CA GLU A 15 16.54 19.36 6.29
C GLU A 15 16.21 17.87 6.20
N TRP A 16 14.96 17.52 5.89
CA TRP A 16 14.55 16.13 5.72
C TRP A 16 15.21 15.46 4.50
N LEU A 17 15.31 16.16 3.37
CA LEU A 17 15.97 15.66 2.17
C LEU A 17 17.48 15.44 2.38
N ASN A 18 18.10 16.22 3.27
CA ASN A 18 19.49 16.06 3.68
C ASN A 18 19.70 14.96 4.74
N GLY A 19 18.67 14.16 5.04
CA GLY A 19 18.74 13.02 5.96
C GLY A 19 18.33 13.33 7.40
N GLY A 20 17.82 14.54 7.67
CA GLY A 20 17.25 14.91 8.96
C GLY A 20 15.89 14.26 9.26
N SER A 21 15.32 14.60 10.41
CA SER A 21 13.97 14.16 10.82
C SER A 21 12.89 14.78 9.94
N ALA A 22 11.88 14.00 9.57
CA ALA A 22 10.71 14.50 8.84
C ALA A 22 9.70 15.21 9.76
N LEU A 23 9.82 15.02 11.08
CA LEU A 23 8.84 15.47 12.06
C LEU A 23 8.53 16.97 11.99
N PRO A 24 9.50 17.88 11.80
CA PRO A 24 9.21 19.31 11.66
C PRO A 24 8.33 19.62 10.46
N LEU A 25 8.61 19.00 9.30
CA LEU A 25 7.81 19.18 8.09
C LEU A 25 6.40 18.63 8.26
N VAL A 26 6.25 17.44 8.84
CA VAL A 26 4.94 16.83 9.11
C VAL A 26 4.12 17.70 10.07
N SER A 27 4.74 18.19 11.14
CA SER A 27 4.11 19.09 12.13
C SER A 27 3.65 20.39 11.49
N LEU A 28 4.47 20.97 10.62
CA LEU A 28 4.13 22.18 9.91
C LEU A 28 2.94 21.98 8.98
N LEU A 29 2.95 20.93 8.16
CA LEU A 29 1.85 20.60 7.25
C LEU A 29 0.54 20.34 8.01
N ALA A 30 0.60 19.57 9.10
CA ALA A 30 -0.54 19.31 9.99
C ALA A 30 -1.10 20.61 10.59
N SER A 31 -0.23 21.52 11.06
CA SER A 31 -0.65 22.80 11.64
C SER A 31 -1.38 23.70 10.66
N ARG A 32 -1.15 23.50 9.35
CA ARG A 32 -1.79 24.21 8.24
C ARG A 32 -3.03 23.50 7.69
N GLY A 33 -3.46 22.39 8.32
CA GLY A 33 -4.60 21.58 7.86
C GLY A 33 -4.31 20.73 6.63
N MET A 34 -3.05 20.59 6.22
CA MET A 34 -2.61 19.77 5.08
C MET A 34 -2.42 18.31 5.52
N ASN A 35 -3.49 17.70 6.06
CA ASN A 35 -3.42 16.40 6.75
C ASN A 35 -3.02 15.24 5.81
N VAL A 36 -3.41 15.33 4.53
CA VAL A 36 -3.07 14.31 3.53
C VAL A 36 -1.58 14.36 3.19
N GLU A 37 -1.04 15.56 2.96
CA GLU A 37 0.38 15.78 2.68
C GLU A 37 1.25 15.46 3.90
N ALA A 38 0.84 15.89 5.09
CA ALA A 38 1.50 15.54 6.35
C ALA A 38 1.57 14.01 6.52
N SER A 39 0.46 13.31 6.29
CA SER A 39 0.40 11.85 6.35
C SER A 39 1.29 11.18 5.30
N ALA A 40 1.34 11.72 4.07
CA ALA A 40 2.19 11.19 3.01
C ALA A 40 3.68 11.30 3.38
N VAL A 41 4.12 12.49 3.83
CA VAL A 41 5.50 12.74 4.26
C VAL A 41 5.89 11.82 5.42
N ALA A 42 5.04 11.72 6.45
CA ALA A 42 5.30 10.86 7.61
C ALA A 42 5.51 9.39 7.20
N ARG A 43 4.71 8.88 6.26
CA ARG A 43 4.84 7.50 5.78
C ARG A 43 6.10 7.28 4.96
N VAL A 44 6.45 8.22 4.06
CA VAL A 44 7.71 8.15 3.30
C VAL A 44 8.91 8.15 4.25
N ALA A 45 8.83 8.92 5.33
CA ALA A 45 9.87 8.91 6.36
C ALA A 45 9.95 7.57 7.09
N LEU A 46 8.80 7.00 7.50
CA LEU A 46 8.71 5.71 8.21
C LEU A 46 9.13 4.51 7.36
N ALA A 47 9.07 4.61 6.03
CA ALA A 47 9.55 3.57 5.12
C ALA A 47 11.09 3.47 5.08
N ARG A 48 11.82 4.46 5.61
CA ARG A 48 13.29 4.43 5.69
C ARG A 48 13.73 3.49 6.83
N PRO A 49 14.76 2.64 6.64
CA PRO A 49 15.22 1.69 7.66
C PRO A 49 15.64 2.35 8.99
N GLU A 50 16.17 3.57 8.93
CA GLU A 50 16.60 4.35 10.09
C GLU A 50 15.80 5.66 10.15
N CYS A 51 14.51 5.56 10.47
CA CYS A 51 13.64 6.72 10.60
C CYS A 51 13.82 7.41 11.96
N PRO A 52 14.35 8.66 12.02
CA PRO A 52 14.37 9.43 13.26
C PRO A 52 12.94 9.77 13.68
N ASP A 53 12.67 9.75 14.99
CA ASP A 53 11.36 10.07 15.56
C ASP A 53 10.20 9.18 15.07
N ALA A 54 10.48 7.93 14.69
CA ALA A 54 9.46 6.99 14.20
C ALA A 54 8.22 6.96 15.08
N ASP A 55 8.37 6.76 16.40
CA ASP A 55 7.24 6.71 17.35
C ASP A 55 6.36 7.96 17.31
N LYS A 56 6.96 9.15 17.18
CA LYS A 56 6.21 10.41 17.12
C LYS A 56 5.50 10.59 15.78
N LEU A 57 6.15 10.19 14.68
CA LEU A 57 5.52 10.19 13.35
C LEU A 57 4.32 9.24 13.32
N GLU A 58 4.41 8.12 14.03
CA GLU A 58 3.31 7.18 14.17
C GLU A 58 2.14 7.74 14.98
N GLU A 59 2.41 8.41 16.10
CA GLU A 59 1.41 9.10 16.92
C GLU A 59 0.73 10.23 16.13
N MET A 60 1.50 10.98 15.34
CA MET A 60 0.97 12.00 14.44
C MET A 60 0.04 11.40 13.39
N LEU A 61 0.39 10.26 12.79
CA LEU A 61 -0.48 9.60 11.81
C LEU A 61 -1.82 9.18 12.42
N ASP A 62 -1.83 8.72 13.67
CA ASP A 62 -3.07 8.36 14.35
C ASP A 62 -3.92 9.60 14.63
N THR A 63 -3.29 10.67 15.12
CA THR A 63 -3.94 11.99 15.32
C THR A 63 -4.54 12.53 14.02
N LEU A 64 -3.79 12.51 12.92
CA LEU A 64 -4.23 12.99 11.61
C LEU A 64 -5.39 12.18 11.01
N SER A 65 -5.53 10.93 11.42
CA SER A 65 -6.64 10.07 11.01
C SER A 65 -7.85 10.16 11.94
N GLU A 66 -7.81 11.02 12.96
CA GLU A 66 -8.86 11.29 13.96
C GLU A 66 -9.40 10.03 14.65
N THR A 67 -8.51 9.12 15.03
CA THR A 67 -8.90 7.86 15.70
C THR A 67 -9.75 8.10 16.94
N PRO A 68 -10.81 7.29 17.19
CA PRO A 68 -11.58 7.41 18.41
C PRO A 68 -10.71 7.04 19.62
N GLU A 69 -11.14 7.46 20.80
CA GLU A 69 -10.38 7.24 22.04
C GLU A 69 -10.15 5.76 22.34
N ASP A 70 -11.10 4.88 21.95
CA ASP A 70 -11.07 3.43 22.13
C ASP A 70 -10.43 2.68 20.93
N TRP A 71 -9.72 3.39 20.04
CA TRP A 71 -9.20 2.82 18.79
C TRP A 71 -8.34 1.57 18.96
N ILE A 72 -7.46 1.58 19.96
CA ILE A 72 -6.60 0.43 20.26
C ILE A 72 -7.43 -0.77 20.70
N GLU A 73 -8.45 -0.57 21.53
CA GLU A 73 -9.34 -1.64 21.99
C GLU A 73 -10.16 -2.22 20.83
N LEU A 74 -10.62 -1.37 19.92
CA LEU A 74 -11.32 -1.80 18.70
C LEU A 74 -10.42 -2.65 17.79
N LEU A 75 -9.17 -2.23 17.59
CA LEU A 75 -8.19 -2.99 16.82
C LEU A 75 -7.82 -4.33 17.49
N ASP A 76 -7.67 -4.34 18.81
CA ASP A 76 -7.38 -5.54 19.58
C ASP A 76 -8.56 -6.52 19.51
N SER A 77 -9.79 -6.01 19.62
CA SER A 77 -11.04 -6.78 19.42
C SER A 77 -11.12 -7.38 18.02
N PHE A 78 -10.77 -6.61 16.98
CA PHE A 78 -10.69 -7.13 15.61
C PHE A 78 -9.71 -8.31 15.51
N CYS A 79 -8.56 -8.26 16.20
CA CYS A 79 -7.56 -9.33 16.13
C CYS A 79 -8.02 -10.66 16.74
N ILE A 80 -9.03 -10.65 17.62
CA ILE A 80 -9.58 -11.86 18.24
C ILE A 80 -10.40 -12.66 17.21
N ASP A 81 -11.18 -11.99 16.37
CA ASP A 81 -12.06 -12.59 15.37
C ASP A 81 -12.05 -11.76 14.07
N PRO A 82 -10.95 -11.81 13.31
CA PRO A 82 -10.73 -10.88 12.21
C PRO A 82 -11.59 -11.28 11.02
N SER A 83 -12.40 -10.34 10.50
CA SER A 83 -13.29 -10.56 9.36
C SER A 83 -13.65 -9.27 8.63
N LEU A 84 -14.15 -9.39 7.39
CA LEU A 84 -14.64 -8.23 6.64
C LEU A 84 -15.84 -7.54 7.31
N ALA A 85 -16.66 -8.29 8.06
CA ALA A 85 -17.76 -7.69 8.81
C ALA A 85 -17.22 -6.77 9.92
N ARG A 86 -16.23 -7.25 10.70
CA ARG A 86 -15.55 -6.44 11.71
C ARG A 86 -14.78 -5.28 11.12
N TRP A 87 -14.24 -5.43 9.92
CA TRP A 87 -13.59 -4.33 9.22
C TRP A 87 -14.58 -3.20 8.91
N ARG A 88 -15.77 -3.53 8.42
CA ARG A 88 -16.82 -2.54 8.18
C ARG A 88 -17.27 -1.84 9.46
N GLU A 89 -17.30 -2.55 10.59
CA GLU A 89 -17.55 -1.96 11.91
C GLU A 89 -16.44 -0.98 12.31
N LEU A 90 -15.16 -1.35 12.14
CA LEU A 90 -14.01 -0.46 12.41
C LEU A 90 -14.04 0.82 11.57
N MET A 91 -14.55 0.72 10.35
CA MET A 91 -14.63 1.82 9.39
C MET A 91 -15.96 2.57 9.45
N GLN A 92 -16.87 2.18 10.36
CA GLN A 92 -18.16 2.81 10.51
C GLN A 92 -18.00 4.23 11.07
N PHE A 93 -18.81 5.16 10.56
CA PHE A 93 -18.84 6.56 11.00
C PHE A 93 -17.55 7.37 10.77
N VAL A 94 -16.59 6.83 10.02
CA VAL A 94 -15.41 7.60 9.60
C VAL A 94 -15.85 8.70 8.62
N PRO A 95 -15.45 9.97 8.83
CA PRO A 95 -15.72 11.03 7.88
C PRO A 95 -15.19 10.67 6.48
N PRO A 96 -15.94 10.90 5.39
CA PRO A 96 -15.52 10.50 4.04
C PRO A 96 -14.12 10.99 3.64
N GLU A 97 -13.75 12.19 4.07
CA GLU A 97 -12.44 12.82 3.84
C GLU A 97 -11.29 12.13 4.58
N LEU A 98 -11.58 11.39 5.65
CA LEU A 98 -10.60 10.66 6.46
C LEU A 98 -10.59 9.16 6.19
N ILE A 99 -11.51 8.63 5.37
CA ILE A 99 -11.67 7.18 5.19
C ILE A 99 -10.36 6.50 4.76
N TYR A 100 -9.62 7.13 3.84
CA TYR A 100 -8.33 6.60 3.38
C TYR A 100 -7.26 6.66 4.47
N LEU A 101 -7.18 7.77 5.23
CA LEU A 101 -6.24 7.91 6.34
C LEU A 101 -6.52 6.88 7.43
N ARG A 102 -7.80 6.67 7.74
CA ARG A 102 -8.23 5.71 8.76
C ARG A 102 -7.95 4.28 8.36
N GLN A 103 -8.35 3.88 7.16
CA GLN A 103 -8.07 2.55 6.61
C GLN A 103 -6.57 2.27 6.68
N ARG A 104 -5.75 3.22 6.26
CA ARG A 104 -4.30 3.08 6.21
C ARG A 104 -3.66 2.96 7.60
N SER A 105 -4.14 3.74 8.58
CA SER A 105 -3.74 3.56 9.98
C SER A 105 -4.14 2.17 10.51
N ALA A 106 -5.37 1.73 10.23
CA ALA A 106 -5.86 0.42 10.67
C ALA A 106 -5.03 -0.74 10.10
N ILE A 107 -4.80 -0.78 8.78
CA ILE A 107 -3.99 -1.82 8.13
C ILE A 107 -2.59 -1.87 8.74
N ARG A 108 -1.95 -0.71 8.95
CA ARG A 108 -0.63 -0.63 9.61
C ARG A 108 -0.64 -1.24 11.01
N HIS A 109 -1.62 -0.87 11.84
CA HIS A 109 -1.75 -1.38 13.22
C HIS A 109 -2.06 -2.88 13.28
N LEU A 110 -2.93 -3.37 12.40
CA LEU A 110 -3.29 -4.79 12.31
C LEU A 110 -2.13 -5.64 11.78
N ARG A 111 -1.32 -5.10 10.84
CA ARG A 111 -0.09 -5.74 10.37
C ARG A 111 0.90 -5.92 11.51
N LYS A 112 1.10 -4.91 12.37
CA LYS A 112 1.94 -5.03 13.59
C LYS A 112 1.45 -6.12 14.54
N ARG A 113 0.14 -6.33 14.60
CA ARG A 113 -0.52 -7.39 15.38
C ARG A 113 -0.54 -8.76 14.68
N ARG A 114 0.12 -8.88 13.51
CA ARG A 114 0.24 -10.10 12.72
C ARG A 114 -1.10 -10.67 12.24
N VAL A 115 -2.07 -9.80 11.97
CA VAL A 115 -3.27 -10.20 11.23
C VAL A 115 -2.84 -10.72 9.85
N GLU A 116 -3.51 -11.78 9.40
CA GLU A 116 -3.19 -12.51 8.18
C GLU A 116 -3.28 -11.61 6.92
N GLY A 117 -2.30 -11.73 6.03
CA GLY A 117 -2.10 -10.81 4.91
C GLY A 117 -3.21 -10.84 3.86
N ASN A 118 -3.78 -12.01 3.53
CA ASN A 118 -4.91 -12.10 2.60
C ASN A 118 -6.14 -11.38 3.15
N LEU A 119 -6.43 -11.53 4.44
CA LEU A 119 -7.53 -10.82 5.06
C LEU A 119 -7.28 -9.31 5.08
N LEU A 120 -6.07 -8.85 5.41
CA LEU A 120 -5.71 -7.43 5.34
C LEU A 120 -5.84 -6.88 3.93
N PHE A 121 -5.45 -7.65 2.92
CA PHE A 121 -5.64 -7.29 1.52
C PHE A 121 -7.12 -7.12 1.17
N LEU A 122 -7.98 -8.06 1.57
CA LEU A 122 -9.42 -7.96 1.33
C LEU A 122 -10.03 -6.74 2.04
N CYS A 123 -9.60 -6.45 3.27
CA CYS A 123 -10.01 -5.25 4.01
C CYS A 123 -9.57 -3.97 3.27
N ALA A 124 -8.31 -3.92 2.85
CA ALA A 124 -7.75 -2.77 2.13
C ALA A 124 -8.37 -2.58 0.73
N CYS A 125 -8.92 -3.64 0.14
CA CYS A 125 -9.56 -3.62 -1.16
C CYS A 125 -11.08 -3.43 -1.13
N GLU A 126 -11.72 -3.30 0.05
CA GLU A 126 -13.19 -3.31 0.20
C GLU A 126 -13.88 -2.32 -0.75
N TRP A 127 -13.34 -1.10 -0.88
CA TRP A 127 -13.89 -0.04 -1.75
C TRP A 127 -13.12 0.21 -3.04
N GLY A 128 -12.07 -0.56 -3.30
CA GLY A 128 -11.20 -0.36 -4.47
C GLY A 128 -9.77 -0.77 -4.18
N LEU A 129 -8.96 -0.94 -5.23
CA LEU A 129 -7.53 -1.21 -5.05
C LEU A 129 -6.84 0.04 -4.50
N THR A 130 -6.12 -0.13 -3.39
CA THR A 130 -5.40 0.96 -2.70
C THR A 130 -3.89 0.71 -2.72
N PRO A 131 -3.05 1.75 -2.59
CA PRO A 131 -1.60 1.57 -2.47
C PRO A 131 -1.21 0.59 -1.36
N ASP A 132 -1.91 0.60 -0.23
CA ASP A 132 -1.65 -0.31 0.90
C ASP A 132 -1.92 -1.77 0.55
N ALA A 133 -2.94 -2.04 -0.27
CA ALA A 133 -3.19 -3.38 -0.77
C ALA A 133 -2.08 -3.85 -1.71
N ILE A 134 -1.51 -2.95 -2.53
CA ILE A 134 -0.37 -3.25 -3.40
C ILE A 134 0.88 -3.52 -2.55
N GLU A 135 1.16 -2.67 -1.56
CA GLU A 135 2.29 -2.86 -0.62
C GLU A 135 2.22 -4.25 0.07
N LEU A 136 1.04 -4.71 0.48
CA LEU A 136 0.87 -6.07 1.04
C LEU A 136 1.27 -7.19 0.05
N VAL A 137 1.01 -7.00 -1.25
CA VAL A 137 1.40 -7.94 -2.30
C VAL A 137 2.91 -7.89 -2.52
N GLU A 138 3.49 -6.70 -2.65
CA GLU A 138 4.93 -6.49 -2.88
C GLU A 138 5.79 -6.99 -1.71
N GLU A 139 5.25 -7.00 -0.49
CA GLU A 139 5.87 -7.59 0.71
C GLU A 139 5.72 -9.12 0.78
N GLY A 140 5.02 -9.75 -0.17
CA GLY A 140 4.83 -11.20 -0.23
C GLY A 140 3.83 -11.74 0.81
N LEU A 141 2.93 -10.89 1.33
CA LEU A 141 1.98 -11.27 2.38
C LEU A 141 0.66 -11.82 1.82
N VAL A 142 0.43 -11.67 0.51
CA VAL A 142 -0.83 -12.05 -0.16
C VAL A 142 -0.57 -13.23 -1.08
N ARG A 143 -1.45 -14.22 -1.03
CA ARG A 143 -1.41 -15.41 -1.88
C ARG A 143 -1.97 -15.11 -3.27
N PRO A 144 -1.39 -15.70 -4.34
CA PRO A 144 -1.89 -15.55 -5.70
C PRO A 144 -3.38 -15.91 -5.83
N GLU A 145 -3.85 -16.94 -5.12
CA GLU A 145 -5.24 -17.39 -5.19
C GLU A 145 -6.23 -16.31 -4.74
N THR A 146 -5.90 -15.56 -3.68
CA THR A 146 -6.73 -14.46 -3.19
C THR A 146 -6.85 -13.34 -4.23
N LEU A 147 -5.77 -13.07 -4.97
CA LEU A 147 -5.75 -12.06 -6.03
C LEU A 147 -6.54 -12.51 -7.25
N ILE A 148 -6.45 -13.79 -7.63
CA ILE A 148 -7.24 -14.38 -8.72
C ILE A 148 -8.73 -14.34 -8.40
N GLU A 149 -9.14 -14.78 -7.20
CA GLU A 149 -10.54 -14.71 -6.76
C GLU A 149 -11.07 -13.27 -6.75
N ARG A 150 -10.22 -12.29 -6.39
CA ARG A 150 -10.58 -10.88 -6.44
C ARG A 150 -10.73 -10.40 -7.88
N ALA A 151 -9.83 -10.81 -8.78
CA ALA A 151 -9.86 -10.48 -10.20
C ALA A 151 -11.17 -10.94 -10.87
N GLU A 152 -11.66 -12.14 -10.56
CA GLU A 152 -12.92 -12.67 -11.09
C GLU A 152 -14.15 -11.83 -10.73
N ARG A 153 -14.10 -11.14 -9.58
CA ARG A 153 -15.17 -10.27 -9.08
C ARG A 153 -14.98 -8.81 -9.50
N ALA A 154 -13.76 -8.45 -9.94
CA ALA A 154 -13.39 -7.08 -10.27
C ALA A 154 -13.66 -6.80 -11.75
N GLY A 155 -14.87 -6.35 -12.09
CA GLY A 155 -15.27 -6.11 -13.48
C GLY A 155 -14.27 -5.27 -14.30
N GLY A 156 -13.86 -4.09 -13.79
CA GLY A 156 -13.00 -3.14 -14.53
C GLY A 156 -11.51 -3.15 -14.14
N ALA A 157 -11.11 -3.92 -13.13
CA ALA A 157 -9.72 -3.94 -12.63
C ALA A 157 -9.10 -5.35 -12.67
N ARG A 158 -9.73 -6.29 -13.40
CA ARG A 158 -9.29 -7.69 -13.51
C ARG A 158 -7.80 -7.78 -13.88
N THR A 159 -7.38 -7.07 -14.92
CA THR A 159 -6.01 -7.12 -15.45
C THR A 159 -4.96 -6.76 -14.41
N THR A 160 -5.23 -5.73 -13.59
CA THR A 160 -4.37 -5.32 -12.47
C THR A 160 -4.30 -6.39 -11.38
N TYR A 161 -5.43 -6.98 -10.96
CA TYR A 161 -5.41 -8.05 -9.95
C TYR A 161 -4.68 -9.30 -10.45
N ILE A 162 -4.80 -9.65 -11.74
CA ILE A 162 -4.03 -10.76 -12.33
C ILE A 162 -2.54 -10.41 -12.39
N GLY A 163 -2.18 -9.17 -12.69
CA GLY A 163 -0.79 -8.69 -12.63
C GLY A 163 -0.19 -8.79 -11.23
N LEU A 164 -0.92 -8.32 -10.21
CA LEU A 164 -0.56 -8.50 -8.79
C LEU A 164 -0.45 -9.98 -8.41
N ALA A 165 -1.33 -10.85 -8.93
CA ALA A 165 -1.22 -12.30 -8.69
C ALA A 165 0.09 -12.86 -9.26
N ALA A 166 0.57 -12.34 -10.40
CA ALA A 166 1.84 -12.74 -10.99
C ALA A 166 3.03 -12.31 -10.11
N GLU A 167 2.98 -11.11 -9.54
CA GLU A 167 3.98 -10.64 -8.57
C GLU A 167 4.00 -11.52 -7.31
N ALA A 168 2.83 -11.81 -6.74
CA ALA A 168 2.70 -12.69 -5.58
C ALA A 168 3.27 -14.08 -5.87
N ALA A 169 2.99 -14.64 -7.05
CA ALA A 169 3.52 -15.95 -7.46
C ALA A 169 5.05 -15.91 -7.59
N TYR A 170 5.58 -14.80 -8.11
CA TYR A 170 7.02 -14.62 -8.27
C TYR A 170 7.73 -14.55 -6.92
N LEU A 171 7.19 -13.76 -5.98
CA LEU A 171 7.70 -13.65 -4.61
C LEU A 171 7.61 -14.97 -3.84
N ALA A 172 6.61 -15.81 -4.14
CA ALA A 172 6.49 -17.15 -3.59
C ALA A 172 7.44 -18.19 -4.25
N GLY A 173 8.19 -17.80 -5.28
CA GLY A 173 9.10 -18.69 -6.02
C GLY A 173 8.41 -19.57 -7.07
N ASP A 174 7.14 -19.33 -7.41
CA ASP A 174 6.42 -20.04 -8.47
C ASP A 174 6.58 -19.33 -9.82
N PHE A 175 7.77 -19.47 -10.42
CA PHE A 175 8.08 -18.82 -11.68
C PHE A 175 7.16 -19.26 -12.84
N LEU A 176 6.73 -20.53 -12.88
CA LEU A 176 5.82 -21.01 -13.92
C LEU A 176 4.43 -20.37 -13.77
N GLY A 177 3.93 -20.27 -12.53
CA GLY A 177 2.72 -19.53 -12.20
C GLY A 177 2.80 -18.07 -12.61
N THR A 178 3.92 -17.40 -12.32
CA THR A 178 4.20 -16.02 -12.76
C THR A 178 4.05 -15.85 -14.26
N VAL A 179 4.72 -16.69 -15.07
CA VAL A 179 4.65 -16.59 -16.54
C VAL A 179 3.22 -16.78 -17.04
N ARG A 180 2.49 -17.76 -16.48
CA ARG A 180 1.10 -18.01 -16.84
C ARG A 180 0.21 -16.80 -16.56
N LEU A 181 0.35 -16.21 -15.37
CA LEU A 181 -0.47 -15.06 -14.94
C LEU A 181 -0.13 -13.80 -15.72
N LEU A 182 1.15 -13.53 -16.01
CA LEU A 182 1.54 -12.42 -16.89
C LEU A 182 0.94 -12.57 -18.28
N ARG A 183 0.95 -13.79 -18.85
CA ARG A 183 0.30 -14.04 -20.14
C ARG A 183 -1.20 -13.83 -20.09
N ASP A 184 -1.88 -14.20 -19.01
CA ASP A 184 -3.32 -13.94 -18.84
C ASP A 184 -3.60 -12.43 -18.75
N SER A 185 -2.78 -11.70 -18.00
CA SER A 185 -2.87 -10.23 -17.90
C SER A 185 -2.70 -9.56 -19.28
N LEU A 186 -1.78 -10.07 -20.11
CA LEU A 186 -1.49 -9.51 -21.44
C LEU A 186 -2.54 -9.84 -22.52
N GLN A 187 -3.36 -10.88 -22.34
CA GLN A 187 -4.38 -11.29 -23.32
C GLN A 187 -5.55 -10.31 -23.44
N HIS A 188 -5.73 -9.42 -22.46
CA HIS A 188 -6.75 -8.38 -22.51
C HIS A 188 -6.20 -7.14 -23.22
N GLU A 189 -6.25 -7.17 -24.56
CA GLU A 189 -5.62 -6.21 -25.49
C GLU A 189 -5.99 -4.73 -25.26
N SER A 190 -7.14 -4.42 -24.63
CA SER A 190 -7.53 -3.05 -24.31
C SER A 190 -6.77 -2.43 -23.13
N ASP A 191 -6.13 -3.26 -22.29
CA ASP A 191 -5.65 -2.86 -20.96
C ASP A 191 -4.15 -3.12 -20.79
N TRP A 192 -3.40 -3.26 -21.89
CA TRP A 192 -1.97 -3.59 -21.88
C TRP A 192 -1.14 -2.67 -20.95
N CYS A 193 -1.51 -1.40 -20.89
CA CYS A 193 -0.89 -0.41 -20.01
C CYS A 193 -0.97 -0.78 -18.51
N SER A 194 -1.98 -1.55 -18.10
CA SER A 194 -2.15 -1.99 -16.71
C SER A 194 -1.28 -3.20 -16.34
N ALA A 195 -0.78 -3.95 -17.33
CA ALA A 195 0.12 -5.09 -17.11
C ALA A 195 1.61 -4.67 -16.99
N LEU A 196 1.98 -3.55 -17.61
CA LEU A 196 3.38 -3.08 -17.67
C LEU A 196 4.05 -2.87 -16.30
N PRO A 197 3.39 -2.24 -15.30
CA PRO A 197 4.01 -2.07 -13.98
C PRO A 197 4.39 -3.42 -13.34
N HIS A 198 3.53 -4.42 -13.48
CA HIS A 198 3.74 -5.76 -12.92
C HIS A 198 4.86 -6.52 -13.65
N ILE A 199 4.98 -6.33 -14.97
CA ILE A 199 6.11 -6.86 -15.74
C ILE A 199 7.41 -6.21 -15.29
N ALA A 200 7.44 -4.89 -15.13
CA ALA A 200 8.63 -4.18 -14.65
C ALA A 200 9.06 -4.67 -13.27
N PHE A 201 8.12 -4.79 -12.32
CA PHE A 201 8.37 -5.32 -10.97
C PHE A 201 9.11 -6.66 -11.00
N ILE A 202 8.64 -7.59 -11.81
CA ILE A 202 9.22 -8.94 -11.93
C ILE A 202 10.57 -8.89 -12.66
N ARG A 203 10.66 -8.15 -13.78
CA ARG A 203 11.86 -8.04 -14.60
C ARG A 203 13.05 -7.47 -13.82
N GLU A 204 12.82 -6.45 -13.01
CA GLU A 204 13.84 -5.83 -12.14
C GLU A 204 14.41 -6.80 -11.10
N ARG A 205 13.62 -7.78 -10.68
CA ARG A 205 14.00 -8.78 -9.65
C ARG A 205 14.43 -10.12 -10.24
N ALA A 206 14.16 -10.37 -11.51
CA ALA A 206 14.47 -11.61 -12.20
C ALA A 206 15.97 -11.77 -12.44
N SER A 207 16.48 -12.97 -12.20
CA SER A 207 17.80 -13.39 -12.65
C SER A 207 17.90 -13.33 -14.18
N LYS A 208 19.14 -13.39 -14.70
CA LYS A 208 19.36 -13.43 -16.15
C LYS A 208 18.64 -14.60 -16.82
N SER A 209 18.68 -15.79 -16.22
CA SER A 209 18.02 -16.99 -16.75
C SER A 209 16.49 -16.89 -16.76
N GLU A 210 15.92 -16.22 -15.76
CA GLU A 210 14.48 -15.97 -15.69
C GLU A 210 14.07 -14.93 -16.75
N ASN A 211 14.85 -13.86 -16.93
CA ASN A 211 14.65 -12.89 -17.99
C ASN A 211 14.68 -13.54 -19.39
N ASP A 212 15.67 -14.40 -19.66
CA ASP A 212 15.72 -15.15 -20.93
C ASP A 212 14.48 -16.05 -21.12
N ALA A 213 13.91 -16.58 -20.03
CA ALA A 213 12.71 -17.40 -20.07
C ALA A 213 11.44 -16.57 -20.31
N LEU A 214 11.35 -15.37 -19.71
CA LEU A 214 10.28 -14.40 -19.96
C LEU A 214 10.26 -13.96 -21.42
N ASP A 215 11.43 -13.71 -22.02
CA ASP A 215 11.55 -13.36 -23.44
C ASP A 215 11.03 -14.49 -24.35
N ARG A 216 11.44 -15.73 -24.07
CA ARG A 216 10.94 -16.91 -24.80
C ARG A 216 9.44 -17.11 -24.63
N ALA A 217 8.88 -16.70 -23.50
CA ALA A 217 7.45 -16.77 -23.23
C ALA A 217 6.65 -15.64 -23.88
N GLY A 218 7.31 -14.69 -24.56
CA GLY A 218 6.67 -13.55 -25.22
C GLY A 218 6.24 -12.44 -24.26
N ILE A 219 6.79 -12.42 -23.04
CA ILE A 219 6.57 -11.31 -22.10
C ILE A 219 7.42 -10.12 -22.56
N PRO A 220 6.87 -8.91 -22.69
CA PRO A 220 7.63 -7.73 -23.08
C PRO A 220 8.89 -7.51 -22.23
N ALA A 221 9.94 -7.04 -22.90
CA ALA A 221 11.10 -6.46 -22.24
C ALA A 221 10.81 -4.99 -21.89
N TRP A 222 11.42 -4.51 -20.81
CA TRP A 222 11.39 -3.11 -20.41
C TRP A 222 12.70 -2.42 -20.81
#